data_AF-H3C9F6-F1
#
_entry.id   AF-H3C9F6-F1
#
_cell.length_a   1.000
_cell.length_b   1.000
_cell.length_c   1.000
_cell.angle_alpha   90.00
_cell.angle_beta   90.00
_cell.angle_gamma   90.00
#
_symmetry.space_group_name_H-M   'P 1'
#
loop_
_entity.id
_entity.type
_entity.pdbx_description
1 polymer ?
#
loop_
_entity_poly.entity_id
_entity_poly.type
_entity_poly.pdbx_seq_one_letter_code
_entity_poly.pdbx_strand_id
1 'polypeptide(L)'
;LNREQTDEWKGWMQLVILIYHVSGASVFIPVYMHVRVLVAAYLFQTGYGHFSFFWLKGDFSLYRVCQVLFRLNFLVLVLCVVMDRPYQFYYFVPLVTFWFFIIYGTLAMWPQILQKKANSSGMWYMGVLVKLLGLLLFICFFAFSQGFFESIFSAWPFSKLFELNGSVREWWFRWKLDRFAVIHGMLFAFLYLVLQKRQVLSESKGEALFSARISSLLLFLSVVSFITYSIWASSCKTKTECNEMHPYISVVQVSRF
;
A
#
# COMPACT_ATOMS: atom_id res chain seq x y z
N LEU A 1 -1.74 15.99 -7.63
CA LEU A 1 -1.43 16.40 -6.23
C LEU A 1 0.01 16.89 -6.18
N ASN A 2 0.33 17.93 -5.40
CA ASN A 2 1.71 18.37 -5.29
C ASN A 2 2.54 17.28 -4.57
N ARG A 3 3.72 16.96 -5.10
CA ARG A 3 4.54 15.83 -4.61
C ARG A 3 5.00 16.05 -3.16
N GLU A 4 5.26 17.30 -2.80
CA GLU A 4 5.67 17.69 -1.45
C GLU A 4 4.59 17.40 -0.42
N GLN A 5 3.33 17.76 -0.70
CA GLN A 5 2.20 17.47 0.20
C GLN A 5 2.00 15.97 0.44
N THR A 6 2.22 15.14 -0.59
CA THR A 6 2.12 13.68 -0.44
C THR A 6 3.25 13.13 0.41
N ASP A 7 4.47 13.65 0.27
CA ASP A 7 5.61 13.24 1.07
C ASP A 7 5.47 13.67 2.54
N GLU A 8 4.91 14.86 2.80
CA GLU A 8 4.56 15.32 4.14
C GLU A 8 3.49 14.42 4.77
N TRP A 9 2.42 14.12 4.03
CA TRP A 9 1.35 13.25 4.52
C TRP A 9 1.86 11.85 4.88
N LYS A 10 2.79 11.30 4.08
CA LYS A 10 3.47 10.04 4.41
C LYS A 10 4.25 10.12 5.71
N GLY A 11 4.96 11.22 5.95
CA GLY A 11 5.66 11.46 7.21
C GLY A 11 4.72 11.51 8.41
N TRP A 12 3.60 12.22 8.28
CA TRP A 12 2.57 12.28 9.33
C TRP A 12 1.95 10.91 9.63
N MET A 13 1.63 10.12 8.59
CA MET A 13 1.13 8.75 8.78
C MET A 13 2.14 7.87 9.53
N GLN A 14 3.43 7.96 9.19
CA GLN A 14 4.49 7.23 9.88
C GLN A 14 4.60 7.62 11.35
N LEU A 15 4.52 8.92 11.67
CA LEU A 15 4.56 9.41 13.04
C LEU A 15 3.38 8.90 13.86
N VAL A 16 2.16 8.96 13.31
CA VAL A 16 0.95 8.47 14.00
C VAL A 16 1.02 6.97 14.27
N ILE A 17 1.46 6.17 13.28
CA ILE A 17 1.65 4.73 13.44
C ILE A 17 2.69 4.45 14.54
N LEU A 18 3.77 5.24 14.60
CA LEU A 18 4.80 5.08 15.62
C LEU A 18 4.28 5.37 17.04
N ILE A 19 3.61 6.50 17.23
CA ILE A 19 3.02 6.89 18.52
C ILE A 19 2.02 5.85 19.00
N TYR A 20 1.19 5.33 18.08
CA TYR A 20 0.24 4.27 18.36
C TYR A 20 0.91 3.00 18.92
N HIS A 21 2.05 2.60 18.36
CA HIS A 21 2.78 1.41 18.82
C HIS A 21 3.45 1.63 20.17
N VAL A 22 4.05 2.79 20.38
CA VAL A 22 4.71 3.13 21.66
C VAL A 22 3.69 3.26 22.79
N SER A 23 2.51 3.83 22.52
CA SER A 23 1.45 4.01 23.52
C SER A 23 0.64 2.75 23.84
N GLY A 24 0.80 1.66 23.07
CA GLY A 24 0.04 0.43 23.29
C GLY A 24 -1.47 0.59 23.04
N ALA A 25 -1.88 1.59 22.25
CA ALA A 25 -3.28 1.93 22.01
C ALA A 25 -4.08 0.86 21.24
N SER A 26 -3.50 -0.31 20.95
CA SER A 26 -4.15 -1.48 20.35
C SER A 26 -5.24 -2.13 21.19
N VAL A 27 -5.37 -1.73 22.46
CA VAL A 27 -6.47 -2.14 23.33
C VAL A 27 -7.79 -1.51 22.86
N PHE A 28 -7.75 -0.29 22.33
CA PHE A 28 -8.93 0.42 21.83
C PHE A 28 -9.21 0.06 20.36
N ILE A 29 -10.29 -0.69 20.13
CA ILE A 29 -10.70 -1.19 18.80
C ILE A 29 -10.91 -0.05 17.78
N PRO A 30 -11.57 1.07 18.12
CA PRO A 30 -11.76 2.16 17.14
C PRO A 30 -10.45 2.80 16.70
N VAL A 31 -9.50 2.99 17.63
CA VAL A 31 -8.18 3.56 17.33
C VAL A 31 -7.38 2.60 16.45
N TYR A 32 -7.40 1.30 16.78
CA TYR A 32 -6.80 0.26 15.94
C TYR A 32 -7.33 0.33 14.51
N MET A 33 -8.65 0.37 14.31
CA MET A 33 -9.26 0.42 12.97
C MET A 33 -8.83 1.66 12.17
N HIS A 34 -8.79 2.84 12.79
CA HIS A 34 -8.32 4.06 12.11
C HIS A 34 -6.85 3.98 11.70
N VAL A 35 -5.98 3.48 12.59
CA VAL A 35 -4.56 3.28 12.26
C VAL A 35 -4.40 2.29 11.11
N ARG A 36 -5.24 1.26 11.04
CA ARG A 36 -5.23 0.29 9.92
C ARG A 36 -5.63 0.93 8.59
N VAL A 37 -6.59 1.86 8.57
CA VAL A 37 -6.91 2.64 7.36
C VAL A 37 -5.74 3.52 6.95
N LEU A 38 -5.05 4.17 7.89
CA LEU A 38 -3.84 4.94 7.59
C LEU A 38 -2.73 4.08 6.99
N VAL A 39 -2.54 2.85 7.50
CA VAL A 39 -1.60 1.88 6.91
C VAL A 39 -2.01 1.51 5.50
N ALA A 40 -3.29 1.20 5.26
CA ALA A 40 -3.80 0.89 3.92
C ALA A 40 -3.64 2.07 2.96
N ALA A 41 -3.90 3.30 3.41
CA ALA A 41 -3.71 4.52 2.62
C ALA A 41 -2.22 4.73 2.24
N TYR A 42 -1.30 4.52 3.19
CA TYR A 42 0.13 4.57 2.91
C TYR A 42 0.55 3.52 1.87
N LEU A 43 0.07 2.28 2.02
CA LEU A 43 0.35 1.19 1.07
C LEU A 43 -0.21 1.48 -0.32
N PHE A 44 -1.40 2.07 -0.41
CA PHE A 44 -1.96 2.54 -1.66
C PHE A 44 -1.12 3.64 -2.31
N GLN A 45 -0.70 4.65 -1.54
CA GLN A 45 0.18 5.71 -2.05
C GLN A 45 1.55 5.17 -2.48
N THR A 46 2.03 4.11 -1.84
CA THR A 46 3.25 3.38 -2.21
C THR A 46 3.05 2.65 -3.54
N GLY A 47 1.95 1.90 -3.68
CA GLY A 47 1.55 1.24 -4.94
C GLY A 47 1.42 2.24 -6.09
N TYR A 48 0.68 3.33 -5.87
CA TYR A 48 0.47 4.39 -6.85
C TYR A 48 1.78 5.05 -7.28
N GLY A 49 2.60 5.49 -6.31
CA GLY A 49 3.81 6.25 -6.58
C GLY A 49 4.89 5.45 -7.29
N HIS A 50 5.14 4.21 -6.84
CA HIS A 50 6.14 3.35 -7.46
C HIS A 50 5.69 2.86 -8.83
N PHE A 51 4.43 2.46 -8.99
CA PHE A 51 3.90 2.06 -10.30
C PHE A 51 4.00 3.21 -11.32
N SER A 52 3.54 4.40 -10.95
CA SER A 52 3.58 5.57 -11.83
C SER A 52 5.00 5.94 -12.23
N PHE A 53 5.94 5.86 -11.28
CA PHE A 53 7.35 6.10 -11.56
C PHE A 53 7.92 5.11 -12.58
N PHE A 54 7.75 3.80 -12.35
CA PHE A 54 8.29 2.77 -13.24
C PHE A 54 7.62 2.80 -14.62
N TRP A 55 6.33 3.14 -14.67
CA TRP A 55 5.58 3.29 -15.91
C TRP A 55 6.08 4.44 -16.80
N LEU A 56 6.32 5.62 -16.18
CA LEU A 56 6.70 6.84 -16.87
C LEU A 56 8.20 6.89 -17.18
N LYS A 57 9.06 6.61 -16.19
CA LYS A 57 10.51 6.76 -16.33
C LYS A 57 11.21 5.48 -16.80
N GLY A 58 10.68 4.30 -16.46
CA GLY A 58 11.26 3.03 -16.89
C GLY A 58 12.62 2.69 -16.28
N ASP A 59 13.04 3.41 -15.23
CA ASP A 59 14.33 3.20 -14.58
C ASP A 59 14.26 2.05 -13.57
N PHE A 60 14.74 0.87 -13.95
CA PHE A 60 14.84 -0.32 -13.09
C PHE A 60 16.24 -0.49 -12.47
N SER A 61 16.98 0.62 -12.27
CA SER A 61 18.33 0.56 -11.70
C SER A 61 18.32 0.09 -10.24
N LEU A 62 19.23 -0.85 -9.91
CA LEU A 62 19.43 -1.32 -8.53
C LEU A 62 19.82 -0.19 -7.57
N TYR A 63 20.52 0.85 -8.06
CA TYR A 63 20.86 2.02 -7.25
C TYR A 63 19.62 2.68 -6.64
N ARG A 64 18.53 2.78 -7.43
CA ARG A 64 17.27 3.35 -6.96
C ARG A 64 16.61 2.46 -5.91
N VAL A 65 16.65 1.15 -6.11
CA VAL A 65 16.11 0.16 -5.14
C VAL A 65 16.81 0.36 -3.80
N CYS A 66 18.15 0.41 -3.79
CA CYS A 66 18.93 0.68 -2.58
C CYS A 66 18.58 2.04 -1.94
N GLN A 67 18.44 3.10 -2.74
CA GLN A 67 18.08 4.44 -2.24
C GLN A 67 16.70 4.45 -1.55
N VAL A 68 15.70 3.78 -2.14
CA VAL A 68 14.35 3.68 -1.57
C VAL A 68 14.37 2.83 -0.29
N LEU A 69 15.05 1.68 -0.31
CA LEU A 69 15.19 0.81 0.85
C LEU A 69 15.84 1.53 2.02
N PHE A 70 16.91 2.29 1.75
CA PHE A 70 17.58 3.10 2.75
C PHE A 70 16.63 4.16 3.33
N ARG A 71 15.97 4.95 2.48
CA ARG A 71 15.03 6.00 2.95
C ARG A 71 13.90 5.42 3.82
N LEU A 72 13.36 4.25 3.48
CA LEU A 72 12.25 3.63 4.22
C LEU A 72 12.69 3.01 5.54
N ASN A 73 13.85 2.36 5.57
CA ASN A 73 14.28 1.54 6.71
C ASN A 73 15.21 2.27 7.68
N PHE A 74 15.93 3.30 7.24
CA PHE A 74 16.97 3.96 8.04
C PHE A 74 16.45 4.43 9.41
N LEU A 75 15.30 5.12 9.44
CA LEU A 75 14.71 5.59 10.70
C LEU A 75 14.38 4.44 11.65
N VAL A 76 13.71 3.40 11.16
CA VAL A 76 13.29 2.26 12.01
C VAL A 76 14.48 1.44 12.49
N LEU A 77 15.52 1.27 11.67
CA LEU A 77 16.74 0.60 12.10
C LEU A 77 17.41 1.37 13.25
N VAL A 78 17.48 2.70 13.18
CA VAL A 78 17.99 3.53 14.28
C VAL A 78 17.12 3.39 15.53
N LEU A 79 15.78 3.43 15.40
CA LEU A 79 14.87 3.23 16.52
C LEU A 79 15.01 1.84 17.17
N CYS A 80 15.16 0.78 16.38
CA CYS A 80 15.39 -0.58 16.87
C CYS A 80 16.67 -0.67 17.71
N VAL A 81 17.75 -0.03 17.26
CA VAL A 81 19.04 -0.01 17.98
C VAL A 81 18.95 0.80 19.28
N VAL A 82 18.29 1.96 19.25
CA VAL A 82 18.19 2.85 20.42
C VAL A 82 17.25 2.28 21.50
N MET A 83 16.15 1.65 21.09
CA MET A 83 15.14 1.13 22.03
C MET A 83 15.32 -0.35 22.40
N ASP A 84 16.32 -1.02 21.84
CA ASP A 84 16.59 -2.46 22.01
C ASP A 84 15.33 -3.33 21.80
N ARG A 85 14.58 -3.04 20.72
CA ARG A 85 13.35 -3.76 20.35
C ARG A 85 13.53 -4.50 19.03
N PRO A 86 12.97 -5.71 18.88
CA PRO A 86 13.07 -6.47 17.64
C PRO A 86 12.38 -5.72 16.49
N TYR A 87 12.91 -5.88 15.28
CA TYR A 87 12.45 -5.16 14.07
C TYR A 87 10.95 -5.37 13.78
N GLN A 88 10.40 -6.55 14.09
CA GLN A 88 8.97 -6.86 13.92
C GLN A 88 8.05 -6.04 14.84
N PHE A 89 8.56 -5.44 15.93
CA PHE A 89 7.78 -4.50 16.74
C PHE A 89 7.28 -3.33 15.89
N TYR A 90 8.10 -2.89 14.92
CA TYR A 90 7.75 -1.87 13.93
C TYR A 90 7.29 -2.47 12.61
N TYR A 91 6.38 -3.45 12.65
CA TYR A 91 5.97 -4.27 11.49
C TYR A 91 5.63 -3.50 10.21
N PHE A 92 5.18 -2.26 10.35
CA PHE A 92 4.76 -1.40 9.25
C PHE A 92 5.86 -1.19 8.20
N VAL A 93 7.08 -0.91 8.60
CA VAL A 93 8.20 -0.66 7.67
C VAL A 93 8.66 -1.91 6.92
N PRO A 94 8.84 -3.08 7.57
CA PRO A 94 9.03 -4.34 6.86
C PRO A 94 7.88 -4.62 5.87
N LEU A 95 6.63 -4.30 6.22
CA LEU A 95 5.46 -4.48 5.35
C LEU A 95 5.54 -3.62 4.09
N VAL A 96 5.85 -2.33 4.23
CA VAL A 96 6.04 -1.43 3.09
C VAL A 96 7.20 -1.91 2.20
N THR A 97 8.31 -2.33 2.82
CA THR A 97 9.47 -2.85 2.09
C THR A 97 9.14 -4.12 1.30
N PHE A 98 8.40 -5.05 1.91
CA PHE A 98 7.93 -6.26 1.24
C PHE A 98 7.08 -5.93 0.01
N TRP A 99 6.09 -5.03 0.16
CA TRP A 99 5.24 -4.60 -0.94
C TRP A 99 6.02 -3.88 -2.04
N PHE A 100 7.02 -3.08 -1.69
CA PHE A 100 7.91 -2.46 -2.66
C PHE A 100 8.65 -3.51 -3.51
N PHE A 101 9.17 -4.57 -2.91
CA PHE A 101 9.78 -5.68 -3.66
C PHE A 101 8.79 -6.39 -4.60
N ILE A 102 7.55 -6.61 -4.16
CA ILE A 102 6.50 -7.20 -5.01
C ILE A 102 6.18 -6.29 -6.21
N ILE A 103 6.03 -4.98 -5.99
CA ILE A 103 5.80 -4.02 -7.07
C ILE A 103 7.00 -4.01 -8.04
N TYR A 104 8.22 -3.94 -7.51
CA TYR A 104 9.43 -3.97 -8.32
C TYR A 104 9.52 -5.26 -9.14
N GLY A 105 9.32 -6.42 -8.51
CA GLY A 105 9.34 -7.72 -9.18
C GLY A 105 8.29 -7.82 -10.28
N THR A 106 7.04 -7.45 -10.01
CA THR A 106 5.97 -7.52 -11.01
C THR A 106 6.19 -6.64 -12.24
N LEU A 107 6.79 -5.46 -12.05
CA LEU A 107 7.08 -4.54 -13.14
C LEU A 107 8.40 -4.87 -13.85
N ALA A 108 9.39 -5.40 -13.14
CA ALA A 108 10.67 -5.84 -13.70
C ALA A 108 10.53 -7.14 -14.50
N MET A 109 9.61 -8.04 -14.12
CA MET A 109 9.33 -9.28 -14.86
C MET A 109 9.02 -8.98 -16.33
N TRP A 110 9.67 -9.72 -17.23
CA TRP A 110 9.48 -9.56 -18.66
C TRP A 110 8.02 -9.89 -19.06
N PRO A 111 7.39 -9.14 -19.98
CA PRO A 111 7.89 -7.98 -20.73
C PRO A 111 7.82 -6.66 -19.94
N GLN A 112 8.86 -5.83 -20.01
CA GLN A 112 8.84 -4.48 -19.43
C GLN A 112 7.96 -3.55 -20.28
N ILE A 113 6.75 -3.30 -19.79
CA ILE A 113 5.74 -2.48 -20.48
C ILE A 113 5.93 -1.04 -20.03
N LEU A 114 6.73 -0.28 -20.78
CA LEU A 114 6.87 1.16 -20.58
C LEU A 114 5.78 1.92 -21.35
N GLN A 115 5.46 3.14 -20.91
CA GLN A 115 4.52 4.02 -21.61
C GLN A 115 4.84 4.20 -23.11
N LYS A 116 6.13 4.22 -23.48
CA LYS A 116 6.60 4.32 -24.87
C LYS A 116 6.21 3.10 -25.71
N LYS A 117 6.33 1.88 -25.17
CA LYS A 117 5.91 0.63 -25.82
C LYS A 117 4.38 0.49 -25.80
N ALA A 118 3.73 0.90 -24.72
CA ALA A 118 2.28 0.83 -24.61
C ALA A 118 1.54 1.76 -25.58
N ASN A 119 2.22 2.78 -26.11
CA ASN A 119 1.63 3.69 -27.10
C ASN A 119 1.51 3.08 -28.50
N SER A 120 2.31 2.06 -28.84
CA SER A 120 2.32 1.51 -30.20
C SER A 120 1.15 0.59 -30.48
N SER A 121 0.54 -0.03 -29.47
CA SER A 121 -0.61 -0.92 -29.64
C SER A 121 -1.43 -1.07 -28.37
N GLY A 122 -2.77 -1.07 -28.50
CA GLY A 122 -3.71 -1.30 -27.40
C GLY A 122 -3.48 -2.60 -26.61
N MET A 123 -2.88 -3.60 -27.25
CA MET A 123 -2.55 -4.89 -26.64
C MET A 123 -1.63 -4.78 -25.41
N TRP A 124 -0.77 -3.76 -25.33
CA TRP A 124 0.10 -3.57 -24.17
C TRP A 124 -0.67 -3.11 -22.93
N TYR A 125 -1.78 -2.37 -23.07
CA TYR A 125 -2.65 -2.06 -21.93
C TYR A 125 -3.32 -3.33 -21.38
N MET A 126 -3.74 -4.23 -22.27
CA MET A 126 -4.27 -5.54 -21.87
C MET A 126 -3.19 -6.39 -21.18
N GLY A 127 -1.95 -6.36 -21.67
CA GLY A 127 -0.82 -7.05 -21.04
C GLY A 127 -0.56 -6.60 -19.59
N VAL A 128 -0.73 -5.32 -19.28
CA VAL A 128 -0.60 -4.79 -17.92
C VAL A 128 -1.76 -5.24 -17.04
N LEU A 129 -2.98 -5.20 -17.58
CA LEU A 129 -4.15 -5.67 -16.85
C LEU A 129 -4.03 -7.16 -16.50
N VAL A 130 -3.53 -7.98 -17.42
CA VAL A 130 -3.22 -9.40 -17.19
C VAL A 130 -2.14 -9.57 -16.13
N LYS A 131 -1.08 -8.75 -16.13
CA LYS A 131 -0.06 -8.76 -15.07
C LYS A 131 -0.62 -8.42 -13.70
N LEU A 132 -1.48 -7.40 -13.62
CA LEU A 132 -2.16 -7.02 -12.37
C LEU A 132 -3.12 -8.12 -11.90
N LEU A 133 -3.84 -8.77 -12.81
CA LEU A 133 -4.69 -9.92 -12.49
C LEU A 133 -3.87 -11.12 -12.01
N GLY A 134 -2.74 -11.41 -12.65
CA GLY A 134 -1.81 -12.45 -12.21
C GLY A 134 -1.26 -12.17 -10.80
N LEU A 135 -0.91 -10.92 -10.52
CA LEU A 135 -0.50 -10.49 -9.16
C LEU A 135 -1.65 -10.67 -8.15
N LEU A 136 -2.88 -10.33 -8.51
CA LEU A 136 -4.05 -10.54 -7.64
C LEU A 136 -4.27 -12.03 -7.34
N LEU A 137 -4.20 -12.88 -8.35
CA LEU A 137 -4.33 -14.34 -8.18
C LEU A 137 -3.21 -14.90 -7.30
N PHE A 138 -1.97 -14.44 -7.50
CA PHE A 138 -0.83 -14.80 -6.67
C PHE A 138 -1.05 -14.41 -5.20
N ILE A 139 -1.56 -13.20 -4.94
CA ILE A 139 -1.84 -12.72 -3.58
C ILE A 139 -3.01 -13.52 -2.95
N CYS A 140 -4.05 -13.83 -3.71
CA CYS A 140 -5.14 -14.69 -3.25
C CYS A 140 -4.64 -16.10 -2.90
N PHE A 141 -3.77 -16.67 -3.73
CA PHE A 141 -3.15 -17.98 -3.47
C PHE A 141 -2.31 -17.97 -2.19
N PHE A 142 -1.45 -16.96 -2.01
CA PHE A 142 -0.65 -16.78 -0.78
C PHE A 142 -1.52 -16.54 0.47
N ALA A 143 -2.67 -15.90 0.32
CA ALA A 143 -3.58 -15.67 1.43
C ALA A 143 -4.44 -16.90 1.79
N PHE A 144 -4.64 -17.83 0.85
CA PHE A 144 -5.32 -19.11 1.09
C PHE A 144 -4.35 -20.15 1.67
N SER A 145 -3.12 -20.19 1.16
CA SER A 145 -2.10 -21.16 1.58
C SER A 145 -1.21 -20.60 2.70
N GLN A 146 -1.71 -20.67 3.95
CA GLN A 146 -0.93 -20.28 5.14
C GLN A 146 0.39 -21.07 5.23
N GLY A 147 0.35 -22.38 4.98
CA GLY A 147 1.54 -23.24 5.07
C GLY A 147 2.63 -22.90 4.06
N PHE A 148 2.27 -22.44 2.86
CA PHE A 148 3.27 -22.03 1.85
C PHE A 148 3.95 -20.72 2.25
N PHE A 149 3.20 -19.77 2.81
CA PHE A 149 3.75 -18.52 3.33
C PHE A 149 4.71 -18.80 4.49
N GLU A 150 4.28 -19.59 5.48
CA GLU A 150 5.13 -19.94 6.62
C GLU A 150 6.40 -20.69 6.20
N SER A 151 6.31 -21.55 5.19
CA SER A 151 7.49 -22.26 4.63
C SER A 151 8.51 -21.31 3.99
N ILE A 152 8.05 -20.33 3.20
CA ILE A 152 8.95 -19.35 2.57
C ILE A 152 9.63 -18.45 3.61
N PHE A 153 8.85 -17.96 4.59
CA PHE A 153 9.35 -17.01 5.57
C PHE A 153 10.06 -17.66 6.77
N SER A 154 9.95 -18.98 6.94
CA SER A 154 10.77 -19.74 7.90
C SER A 154 12.17 -20.07 7.35
N ALA A 155 12.40 -19.89 6.05
CA ALA A 155 13.73 -20.03 5.47
C ALA A 155 14.68 -18.91 5.94
N TRP A 156 15.92 -19.28 6.27
CA TRP A 156 16.99 -18.31 6.52
C TRP A 156 17.32 -17.58 5.21
N PRO A 157 17.44 -16.24 5.18
CA PRO A 157 17.58 -15.28 6.29
C PRO A 157 16.27 -14.62 6.75
N PHE A 158 15.14 -14.90 6.11
CA PHE A 158 13.87 -14.23 6.40
C PHE A 158 13.34 -14.54 7.80
N SER A 159 13.59 -15.74 8.31
CA SER A 159 13.22 -16.11 9.68
C SER A 159 13.80 -15.13 10.71
N LYS A 160 15.09 -14.79 10.63
CA LYS A 160 15.71 -13.84 11.57
C LYS A 160 15.14 -12.42 11.53
N LEU A 161 14.52 -12.01 10.43
CA LEU A 161 13.96 -10.66 10.27
C LEU A 161 12.47 -10.58 10.63
N PHE A 162 11.71 -11.66 10.43
CA PHE A 162 10.24 -11.71 10.51
C PHE A 162 9.70 -12.69 11.56
N GLU A 163 10.56 -13.25 12.40
CA GLU A 163 10.19 -14.13 13.51
C GLU A 163 10.08 -13.34 14.81
N LEU A 164 8.90 -13.42 15.44
CA LEU A 164 8.67 -12.92 16.79
C LEU A 164 8.27 -14.12 17.65
N ASN A 165 9.02 -14.33 18.74
CA ASN A 165 8.78 -15.41 19.69
C ASN A 165 8.64 -16.80 19.05
N GLY A 166 9.39 -17.09 17.99
CA GLY A 166 9.36 -18.41 17.34
C GLY A 166 8.20 -18.65 16.36
N SER A 167 7.44 -17.61 15.98
CA SER A 167 6.31 -17.79 15.05
C SER A 167 6.15 -16.68 14.01
N VAL A 168 5.95 -17.09 12.76
CA VAL A 168 5.69 -16.21 11.60
C VAL A 168 4.18 -15.95 11.41
N ARG A 169 3.33 -16.56 12.24
CA ARG A 169 1.87 -16.45 12.17
C ARG A 169 1.38 -15.00 12.29
N GLU A 170 1.99 -14.21 13.16
CA GLU A 170 1.63 -12.80 13.32
C GLU A 170 1.93 -11.99 12.05
N TRP A 171 3.06 -12.27 11.39
CA TRP A 171 3.44 -11.61 10.15
C TRP A 171 2.43 -11.93 9.03
N TRP A 172 2.06 -13.20 8.88
CA TRP A 172 1.03 -13.62 7.92
C TRP A 172 -0.31 -12.94 8.18
N PHE A 173 -0.74 -12.88 9.44
CA PHE A 173 -1.99 -12.23 9.82
C PHE A 173 -1.99 -10.74 9.44
N ARG A 174 -0.91 -10.02 9.75
CA ARG A 174 -0.78 -8.58 9.43
C ARG A 174 -0.72 -8.32 7.92
N TRP A 175 -0.03 -9.19 7.18
CA TRP A 175 0.04 -9.11 5.71
C TRP A 175 -1.32 -9.36 5.04
N LYS A 176 -2.05 -10.39 5.50
CA LYS A 176 -3.37 -10.78 4.97
C LYS A 176 -4.39 -9.63 5.06
N LEU A 177 -4.28 -8.79 6.08
CA LEU A 177 -5.23 -7.70 6.35
C LEU A 177 -5.17 -6.53 5.35
N ASP A 178 -4.01 -6.23 4.74
CA ASP A 178 -3.82 -5.10 3.80
C ASP A 178 -3.58 -5.54 2.35
N ARG A 179 -3.84 -6.81 2.03
CA ARG A 179 -3.45 -7.45 0.76
C ARG A 179 -3.94 -6.75 -0.51
N PHE A 180 -5.08 -6.07 -0.46
CA PHE A 180 -5.69 -5.42 -1.62
C PHE A 180 -5.30 -3.96 -1.79
N ALA A 181 -4.79 -3.30 -0.75
CA ALA A 181 -4.51 -1.86 -0.77
C ALA A 181 -3.48 -1.49 -1.85
N VAL A 182 -2.42 -2.29 -1.98
CA VAL A 182 -1.34 -2.04 -2.95
C VAL A 182 -1.79 -2.25 -4.39
N ILE A 183 -2.51 -3.35 -4.67
CA ILE A 183 -3.04 -3.63 -6.01
C ILE A 183 -3.99 -2.52 -6.44
N HIS A 184 -4.87 -2.07 -5.54
CA HIS A 184 -5.75 -0.94 -5.82
C HIS A 184 -4.97 0.33 -6.14
N GLY A 185 -3.87 0.61 -5.44
CA GLY A 185 -2.98 1.73 -5.76
C GLY A 185 -2.36 1.64 -7.15
N MET A 186 -1.92 0.45 -7.55
CA MET A 186 -1.37 0.20 -8.90
C MET A 186 -2.44 0.35 -9.99
N LEU A 187 -3.64 -0.21 -9.76
CA LEU A 187 -4.75 -0.12 -10.70
C LEU A 187 -5.23 1.32 -10.85
N PHE A 188 -5.34 2.06 -9.76
CA PHE A 188 -5.70 3.48 -9.77
C PHE A 188 -4.65 4.31 -10.52
N ALA A 189 -3.36 4.07 -10.28
CA ALA A 189 -2.28 4.72 -11.04
C ALA A 189 -2.39 4.43 -12.54
N PHE A 190 -2.64 3.18 -12.92
CA PHE A 190 -2.83 2.80 -14.32
C PHE A 190 -4.02 3.53 -14.96
N LEU A 191 -5.19 3.51 -14.32
CA LEU A 191 -6.38 4.21 -14.82
C LEU A 191 -6.12 5.71 -14.94
N TYR A 192 -5.51 6.33 -13.94
CA TYR A 192 -5.17 7.75 -13.93
C TYR A 192 -4.25 8.11 -15.11
N LEU A 193 -3.18 7.34 -15.34
CA LEU A 193 -2.24 7.58 -16.45
C LEU A 193 -2.87 7.36 -17.83
N VAL A 194 -3.81 6.40 -17.95
CA VAL A 194 -4.58 6.18 -19.18
C VAL A 194 -5.54 7.36 -19.45
N LEU A 195 -6.23 7.85 -18.42
CA LEU A 195 -7.17 8.98 -18.52
C LEU A 195 -6.45 10.30 -18.84
N GLN A 196 -5.30 10.56 -18.20
CA GLN A 196 -4.46 11.71 -18.50
C GLN A 196 -4.01 11.70 -19.96
N LYS A 197 -3.62 10.52 -20.48
CA LYS A 197 -3.18 10.38 -21.87
C LYS A 197 -4.31 10.54 -22.90
N ARG A 198 -5.55 10.15 -22.55
CA ARG A 198 -6.73 10.39 -23.40
C ARG A 198 -7.19 11.86 -23.38
N GLN A 199 -6.43 12.76 -22.74
CA GLN A 199 -6.76 14.18 -22.53
C GLN A 199 -8.12 14.43 -21.86
N VAL A 200 -8.67 13.42 -21.18
CA VAL A 200 -9.87 13.58 -20.34
C VAL A 200 -9.53 14.34 -19.05
N LEU A 201 -8.26 14.25 -18.62
CA LEU A 201 -7.71 14.98 -17.47
C LEU A 201 -6.58 15.89 -17.97
N SER A 202 -6.90 17.16 -18.20
CA SER A 202 -5.93 18.21 -18.52
C SER A 202 -5.27 18.71 -17.23
N GLU A 203 -4.02 18.32 -16.97
CA GLU A 203 -3.17 19.05 -16.01
C GLU A 203 -2.56 20.27 -16.73
N SER A 204 -3.39 21.26 -17.06
CA SER A 204 -2.89 22.61 -17.32
C SER A 204 -2.58 23.26 -15.98
N LYS A 205 -1.39 23.84 -15.83
CA LYS A 205 -0.91 24.48 -14.59
C LYS A 205 -1.96 25.46 -14.04
N GLY A 206 -2.70 25.06 -13.00
CA GLY A 206 -3.62 25.92 -12.25
C GLY A 206 -5.11 25.59 -12.38
N GLU A 207 -5.52 24.65 -13.24
CA GLU A 207 -6.93 24.25 -13.34
C GLU A 207 -7.26 23.03 -12.47
N ALA A 208 -8.49 23.00 -11.95
CA ALA A 208 -8.98 21.88 -11.15
C ALA A 208 -9.06 20.61 -12.01
N LEU A 209 -8.49 19.50 -11.53
CA LEU A 209 -8.49 18.16 -12.15
C LEU A 209 -9.89 17.69 -12.57
N PHE A 210 -10.92 18.18 -11.88
CA PHE A 210 -12.32 17.94 -12.18
C PHE A 210 -13.11 19.23 -12.02
N SER A 211 -14.25 19.33 -12.71
CA SER A 211 -15.21 20.42 -12.48
C SER A 211 -15.56 20.55 -10.99
N ALA A 212 -15.76 21.78 -10.50
CA ALA A 212 -16.06 22.07 -9.09
C ALA A 212 -17.23 21.24 -8.53
N ARG A 213 -18.22 20.88 -9.37
CA ARG A 213 -19.33 20.00 -8.98
C ARG A 213 -18.88 18.57 -8.66
N ILE A 214 -17.97 18.02 -9.47
CA ILE A 214 -17.43 16.67 -9.29
C ILE A 214 -16.48 16.66 -8.09
N SER A 215 -15.64 17.69 -7.94
CA SER A 215 -14.76 17.83 -6.78
C SER A 215 -15.54 17.93 -5.46
N SER A 216 -16.59 18.75 -5.42
CA SER A 216 -17.48 18.86 -4.25
C SER A 216 -18.21 17.54 -3.93
N LEU A 217 -18.67 16.82 -4.97
CA LEU A 217 -19.32 15.52 -4.79
C LEU A 217 -18.34 14.44 -4.27
N LEU A 218 -17.09 14.45 -4.75
CA LEU A 218 -16.04 13.56 -4.26
C LEU A 218 -15.67 13.87 -2.80
N LEU A 219 -15.55 15.16 -2.44
CA LEU A 219 -15.33 15.59 -1.06
C LEU A 219 -16.49 15.20 -0.14
N PHE A 220 -17.73 15.37 -0.58
CA PHE A 220 -18.90 14.93 0.18
C PHE A 220 -18.88 13.41 0.38
N LEU A 221 -18.59 12.66 -0.69
CA LEU A 221 -18.51 11.20 -0.63
C LEU A 221 -17.38 10.70 0.28
N SER A 222 -16.24 11.39 0.31
CA SER A 222 -15.11 11.05 1.20
C SER A 222 -15.48 11.30 2.66
N VAL A 223 -16.08 12.45 2.99
CA VAL A 223 -16.56 12.78 4.33
C VAL A 223 -17.61 11.77 4.81
N VAL A 224 -18.61 11.46 3.99
CA VAL A 224 -19.64 10.46 4.32
C VAL A 224 -19.01 9.09 4.55
N SER A 225 -18.04 8.68 3.72
CA SER A 225 -17.36 7.39 3.88
C SER A 225 -16.49 7.31 5.14
N PHE A 226 -15.91 8.44 5.57
CA PHE A 226 -15.15 8.51 6.83
C PHE A 226 -16.07 8.38 8.04
N ILE A 227 -17.22 9.05 8.00
CA ILE A 227 -18.23 8.98 9.06
C ILE A 227 -18.84 7.58 9.16
N THR A 228 -19.25 6.97 8.05
CA THR A 228 -19.83 5.62 8.07
C THR A 228 -18.83 4.57 8.54
N TYR A 229 -17.55 4.70 8.18
CA TYR A 229 -16.51 3.84 8.71
C TYR A 229 -16.26 4.04 10.20
N SER A 230 -16.25 5.28 10.67
CA SER A 230 -16.07 5.58 12.10
C SER A 230 -17.20 4.99 12.93
N ILE A 231 -18.45 5.10 12.44
CA ILE A 231 -19.63 4.49 13.06
C ILE A 231 -19.52 2.96 13.05
N TRP A 232 -19.13 2.35 11.92
CA TRP A 232 -18.93 0.90 11.83
C TRP A 232 -17.81 0.41 12.77
N ALA A 233 -16.67 1.10 12.79
CA ALA A 233 -15.54 0.79 13.66
C ALA A 233 -15.89 0.91 15.15
N SER A 234 -16.75 1.87 15.53
CA SER A 234 -17.28 1.99 16.89
C SER A 234 -18.33 0.94 17.24
N SER A 235 -19.02 0.38 16.24
CA SER A 235 -20.08 -0.62 16.43
C SER A 235 -19.56 -2.06 16.41
N CYS A 236 -18.29 -2.28 16.04
CA CYS A 236 -17.64 -3.59 16.03
C CYS A 236 -17.46 -4.13 17.46
N LYS A 237 -18.17 -5.21 17.78
CA LYS A 237 -18.12 -5.85 19.11
C LYS A 237 -16.95 -6.81 19.29
N THR A 238 -16.44 -7.43 18.23
CA THR A 238 -15.31 -8.40 18.30
C THR A 238 -14.19 -8.07 17.30
N LYS A 239 -12.93 -8.25 17.71
CA LYS A 239 -11.76 -8.00 16.85
C LYS A 239 -11.71 -8.93 15.64
N THR A 240 -12.19 -10.16 15.77
CA THR A 240 -12.15 -11.20 14.72
C THR A 240 -13.07 -10.87 13.55
N GLU A 241 -14.35 -10.57 13.80
CA GLU A 241 -15.32 -10.21 12.75
C GLU A 241 -14.90 -8.93 12.01
N CYS A 242 -14.39 -7.95 12.75
CA CYS A 242 -13.99 -6.67 12.19
C CYS A 242 -12.72 -6.81 11.31
N ASN A 243 -11.80 -7.71 11.68
CA ASN A 243 -10.61 -8.03 10.89
C ASN A 243 -10.92 -8.79 9.59
N GLU A 244 -12.01 -9.56 9.52
CA GLU A 244 -12.43 -10.24 8.29
C GLU A 244 -13.00 -9.29 7.24
N MET A 245 -13.72 -8.26 7.70
CA MET A 245 -14.35 -7.25 6.84
C MET A 245 -13.40 -6.11 6.45
N HIS A 246 -12.37 -5.84 7.27
CA HIS A 246 -11.40 -4.77 7.05
C HIS A 246 -10.73 -4.77 5.65
N PRO A 247 -10.27 -5.89 5.08
CA PRO A 247 -9.60 -5.90 3.77
C PRO A 247 -10.50 -5.41 2.63
N TYR A 248 -11.82 -5.58 2.76
CA TYR A 248 -12.79 -5.16 1.76
C TYR A 248 -13.21 -3.70 1.95
N ILE A 249 -13.37 -3.27 3.20
CA ILE A 249 -13.81 -1.92 3.55
C ILE A 249 -12.68 -0.89 3.36
N SER A 250 -11.45 -1.25 3.72
CA SER A 250 -10.27 -0.38 3.57
C SER A 250 -10.02 0.04 2.12
N VAL A 251 -10.25 -0.86 1.16
CA VAL A 251 -10.16 -0.59 -0.27
C VAL A 251 -11.14 0.50 -0.73
N VAL A 252 -12.38 0.46 -0.22
CA VAL A 252 -13.42 1.43 -0.57
C VAL A 252 -13.10 2.82 0.00
N GLN A 253 -12.47 2.89 1.17
CA GLN A 253 -12.09 4.17 1.77
C GLN A 253 -10.87 4.78 1.09
N VAL A 254 -9.86 3.97 0.83
CA VAL A 254 -8.60 4.42 0.26
C VAL A 254 -8.77 4.86 -1.20
N SER A 255 -9.72 4.28 -1.94
CA SER A 255 -10.05 4.72 -3.31
C SER A 255 -10.80 6.06 -3.38
N ARG A 256 -11.28 6.60 -2.24
CA ARG A 256 -12.03 7.86 -2.16
C ARG A 256 -11.23 9.01 -1.54
N PHE A 257 -9.97 8.76 -1.17
CA PHE A 257 -8.96 9.76 -0.82
C PHE A 257 -8.25 10.27 -2.07
#